data_AF-A0A090G0R1-F1
#
_entry.id   AF-A0A090G0R1-F1
#
_cell.length_a   1.000
_cell.length_b   1.000
_cell.length_c   1.000
_cell.angle_alpha   90.00
_cell.angle_beta   90.00
_cell.angle_gamma   90.00
#
_symmetry.space_group_name_H-M   'P 1'
#
loop_
_entity.id
_entity.type
_entity.pdbx_description
1 polymer ?
#
loop_
_entity_poly.entity_id
_entity_poly.type
_entity_poly.pdbx_seq_one_letter_code
_entity_poly.pdbx_strand_id
1 'polypeptide(L)'
;MQIARESAEHYGSTIACADYFAGISDMSFFGEAAESSLGIVARNTPAWKDSVRWPPRQGLANVPTINIGPWGRDYHTPLERLHISYAFNVLPHAIRDLCARLLQPSGS
;
A
#
# COMPACT_ATOMS: atom_id res chain seq x y z
N MET A 1 -6.28 9.87 7.22
CA MET A 1 -5.88 8.78 8.14
C MET A 1 -5.63 9.31 9.53
N GLN A 2 -6.35 8.84 10.54
CA GLN A 2 -6.18 9.28 11.93
C GLN A 2 -4.79 8.91 12.50
N ILE A 3 -4.31 7.68 12.24
CA ILE A 3 -2.95 7.23 12.63
C ILE A 3 -1.86 8.18 12.09
N ALA A 4 -1.98 8.65 10.83
CA ALA A 4 -1.02 9.59 10.25
C ALA A 4 -1.06 10.96 10.96
N ARG A 5 -2.25 11.46 11.31
CA ARG A 5 -2.41 12.73 12.03
C ARG A 5 -1.81 12.70 13.44
N GLU A 6 -1.97 11.59 14.14
CA GLU A 6 -1.52 11.40 15.54
C GLU A 6 -0.05 10.95 15.62
N SER A 7 0.59 10.68 14.49
CA SER A 7 1.87 9.96 14.42
C SER A 7 3.03 10.66 15.14
N ALA A 8 3.12 11.98 15.05
CA ALA A 8 4.20 12.74 15.66
C ALA A 8 4.16 12.63 17.19
N GLU A 9 2.96 12.77 17.79
CA GLU A 9 2.77 12.65 19.23
C GLU A 9 2.87 11.20 19.71
N HIS A 10 2.32 10.25 18.94
CA HIS A 10 2.21 8.86 19.38
C HIS A 10 3.48 8.04 19.14
N TYR A 11 4.25 8.34 18.10
CA TYR A 11 5.44 7.59 17.71
C TYR A 11 6.73 8.41 17.68
N GLY A 12 6.66 9.72 17.94
CA GLY A 12 7.82 10.62 17.80
C GLY A 12 8.31 10.73 16.35
N SER A 13 7.45 10.42 15.36
CA SER A 13 7.78 10.43 13.94
C SER A 13 6.56 10.80 13.12
N THR A 14 6.69 11.78 12.23
CA THR A 14 5.61 12.18 11.33
C THR A 14 5.43 11.15 10.22
N ILE A 15 4.23 10.60 10.11
CA ILE A 15 3.77 9.77 9.00
C ILE A 15 2.84 10.62 8.14
N ALA A 16 3.14 10.71 6.85
CA ALA A 16 2.31 11.41 5.88
C ALA A 16 1.73 10.44 4.84
N CYS A 17 0.56 10.76 4.30
CA CYS A 17 0.03 10.09 3.13
C CYS A 17 0.72 10.66 1.88
N ALA A 18 1.12 9.78 0.97
CA ALA A 18 1.60 10.15 -0.36
C ALA A 18 0.55 9.73 -1.39
N ASP A 19 0.19 10.65 -2.28
CA ASP A 19 -0.81 10.39 -3.33
C ASP A 19 -0.25 9.49 -4.44
N TYR A 20 1.07 9.44 -4.57
CA TYR A 20 1.77 8.63 -5.58
C TYR A 20 2.87 7.80 -4.94
N PHE A 21 2.89 6.51 -5.27
CA PHE A 21 3.96 5.58 -4.91
C PHE A 21 4.78 5.25 -6.16
N ALA A 22 6.07 5.59 -6.12
CA ALA A 22 6.97 5.43 -7.27
C ALA A 22 7.45 3.98 -7.48
N GLY A 23 7.17 3.08 -6.54
CA GLY A 23 7.47 1.66 -6.68
C GLY A 23 6.36 0.90 -7.42
N ILE A 24 6.70 -0.29 -7.91
CA ILE A 24 5.69 -1.25 -8.39
C ILE A 24 4.97 -1.81 -7.15
N SER A 25 3.65 -1.81 -7.16
CA SER A 25 2.83 -2.38 -6.09
C SER A 25 1.66 -3.13 -6.70
N ASP A 26 1.30 -4.28 -6.14
CA ASP A 26 0.12 -5.03 -6.55
C ASP A 26 -1.16 -4.18 -6.48
N MET A 27 -1.17 -3.16 -5.63
CA MET A 27 -2.25 -2.19 -5.50
C MET A 27 -2.49 -1.37 -6.77
N SER A 28 -1.51 -1.24 -7.68
CA SER A 28 -1.75 -0.59 -8.97
C SER A 28 -2.73 -1.36 -9.85
N PHE A 29 -2.91 -2.66 -9.57
CA PHE A 29 -3.93 -3.48 -10.22
C PHE A 29 -5.24 -3.46 -9.44
N PHE A 30 -5.18 -3.61 -8.10
CA PHE A 30 -6.35 -3.86 -7.24
C PHE A 30 -7.03 -2.62 -6.64
N GLY A 31 -6.28 -1.54 -6.46
CA GLY A 31 -6.69 -0.36 -5.71
C GLY A 31 -7.64 0.56 -6.48
N GLU A 32 -7.37 1.87 -6.42
CA GLU A 32 -8.15 2.85 -7.19
C GLU A 32 -7.82 2.75 -8.69
N ALA A 33 -8.59 1.91 -9.37
CA ALA A 33 -8.55 1.74 -10.81
C ALA A 33 -9.98 1.85 -11.35
N ALA A 34 -10.14 2.54 -12.49
CA ALA A 34 -11.39 2.44 -13.23
C ALA A 34 -11.47 1.04 -13.86
N GLU A 35 -12.51 0.28 -13.56
CA GLU A 35 -12.69 -1.08 -14.09
C GLU A 35 -12.67 -1.09 -15.63
N SER A 36 -13.18 -0.03 -16.26
CA SER A 36 -13.13 0.19 -17.72
C SER A 36 -11.70 0.27 -18.28
N SER A 37 -10.72 0.69 -17.48
CA SER A 37 -9.31 0.80 -17.88
C SER A 37 -8.56 -0.54 -17.86
N LEU A 38 -9.07 -1.56 -17.15
CA LEU A 38 -8.38 -2.85 -17.04
C LEU A 38 -8.20 -3.54 -18.39
N GLY A 39 -9.17 -3.40 -19.31
CA GLY A 39 -9.09 -4.00 -20.64
C GLY A 39 -7.94 -3.45 -21.49
N ILE A 40 -7.69 -2.14 -21.42
CA ILE A 40 -6.59 -1.52 -22.17
C ILE A 40 -5.23 -1.86 -21.54
N VAL A 41 -5.13 -1.92 -20.22
CA VAL A 41 -3.92 -2.37 -19.51
C VAL A 41 -3.61 -3.83 -19.88
N ALA A 42 -4.62 -4.70 -19.84
CA ALA A 42 -4.49 -6.11 -20.17
C ALA A 42 -3.98 -6.33 -21.60
N ARG A 43 -4.53 -5.61 -22.58
CA ARG A 43 -4.11 -5.71 -23.99
C ARG A 43 -2.67 -5.27 -24.21
N ASN A 44 -2.16 -4.35 -23.40
CA ASN A 44 -0.81 -3.80 -23.54
C ASN A 44 0.20 -4.43 -22.58
N THR A 45 -0.19 -5.46 -21.82
CA THR A 45 0.70 -6.19 -20.89
C THR A 45 0.96 -7.59 -21.47
N PRO A 46 2.15 -7.85 -22.06
CA PRO A 46 2.40 -9.07 -22.84
C PRO A 46 2.12 -10.39 -22.11
N ALA A 47 2.35 -10.44 -20.80
CA ALA A 47 2.15 -11.64 -19.99
C ALA A 47 0.82 -11.64 -19.21
N TRP A 48 -0.13 -10.73 -19.50
CA TRP A 48 -1.31 -10.51 -18.67
C TRP A 48 -2.06 -11.79 -18.27
N LYS A 49 -2.25 -12.74 -19.20
CA LYS A 49 -2.99 -13.98 -18.91
C LYS A 49 -2.13 -15.11 -18.35
N ASP A 50 -0.82 -15.01 -18.48
CA ASP A 50 0.12 -16.12 -18.25
C ASP A 50 0.96 -15.92 -16.99
N SER A 51 1.19 -14.67 -16.55
CA SER A 51 1.99 -14.36 -15.37
C SER A 51 1.17 -14.26 -14.07
N VAL A 52 -0.09 -13.87 -14.15
CA VAL A 52 -0.97 -13.69 -12.97
C VAL A 52 -2.34 -14.30 -13.25
N ARG A 53 -2.89 -15.04 -12.26
CA ARG A 53 -4.25 -15.58 -12.32
C ARG A 53 -5.25 -14.53 -11.86
N TRP A 54 -5.91 -13.89 -12.81
CA TRP A 54 -6.96 -12.92 -12.52
C TRP A 54 -8.31 -13.58 -12.20
N PRO A 55 -9.12 -12.98 -11.32
CA PRO A 55 -10.49 -13.42 -11.13
C PRO A 55 -11.28 -13.28 -12.44
N PRO A 56 -12.18 -14.24 -12.74
CA PRO A 56 -12.82 -14.32 -14.06
C PRO A 56 -13.78 -13.16 -14.36
N ARG A 57 -14.35 -12.51 -13.33
CA ARG A 57 -15.15 -11.29 -13.44
C ARG A 57 -15.07 -10.50 -12.12
N GLN A 58 -14.88 -9.18 -12.22
CA GLN A 58 -14.98 -8.21 -11.11
C GLN A 58 -13.95 -8.43 -9.98
N GLY A 59 -13.83 -7.46 -9.07
CA GLY A 59 -12.95 -7.56 -7.89
C GLY A 59 -11.48 -7.23 -8.14
N LEU A 60 -11.14 -6.71 -9.32
CA LEU A 60 -9.82 -6.14 -9.60
C LEU A 60 -9.77 -4.64 -9.41
N ALA A 61 -10.89 -3.93 -9.44
CA ALA A 61 -10.89 -2.48 -9.35
C ALA A 61 -11.62 -2.05 -8.08
N ASN A 62 -11.22 -0.90 -7.54
CA ASN A 62 -11.86 -0.24 -6.41
C ASN A 62 -11.87 -1.08 -5.12
N VAL A 63 -10.83 -1.89 -4.91
CA VAL A 63 -10.64 -2.54 -3.60
C VAL A 63 -10.10 -1.48 -2.64
N PRO A 64 -10.75 -1.24 -1.48
CA PRO A 64 -10.20 -0.34 -0.48
C PRO A 64 -8.82 -0.85 -0.04
N THR A 65 -7.77 -0.10 -0.34
CA THR A 65 -6.40 -0.55 -0.10
C THR A 65 -5.57 0.57 0.50
N ILE A 66 -4.55 0.18 1.27
CA ILE A 66 -3.57 1.09 1.85
C ILE A 66 -2.16 0.51 1.64
N ASN A 67 -1.24 1.33 1.10
CA ASN A 67 0.17 0.94 0.97
C ASN A 67 0.94 1.52 2.14
N ILE A 68 1.45 0.66 3.01
CA ILE A 68 2.28 1.08 4.15
C ILE A 68 3.54 0.23 4.15
N GLY A 69 4.68 0.88 4.29
CA GLY A 69 5.96 0.22 4.32
C GLY A 69 7.05 1.11 4.91
N PRO A 70 8.28 0.59 4.95
CA PRO A 70 9.42 1.34 5.43
C PRO A 70 9.73 2.57 4.56
N TRP A 71 10.27 3.60 5.19
CA TRP A 71 10.87 4.72 4.48
C TRP A 71 12.33 4.44 4.17
N GLY A 72 12.71 4.69 2.91
CA GLY A 72 14.02 4.35 2.38
C GLY A 72 14.27 5.05 1.04
N ARG A 73 15.37 4.68 0.38
CA ARG A 73 15.72 5.15 -0.95
C ARG A 73 16.29 4.02 -1.79
N ASP A 74 16.33 4.24 -3.10
CA ASP A 74 17.05 3.41 -4.06
C ASP A 74 16.49 1.97 -4.15
N TYR A 75 15.14 1.84 -4.12
CA TYR A 75 14.41 0.57 -4.15
C TYR A 75 14.84 -0.35 -5.31
N HIS A 76 15.05 -1.64 -5.02
CA HIS A 76 15.47 -2.65 -5.98
C HIS A 76 16.81 -2.34 -6.67
N THR A 77 17.69 -1.61 -5.99
CA THR A 77 19.07 -1.36 -6.44
C THR A 77 20.09 -1.81 -5.39
N PRO A 78 21.36 -2.05 -5.77
CA PRO A 78 22.42 -2.34 -4.79
C PRO A 78 22.67 -1.23 -3.76
N LEU A 79 22.15 -0.01 -3.99
CA LEU A 79 22.26 1.13 -3.08
C LEU A 79 21.02 1.30 -2.20
N GLU A 80 20.11 0.32 -2.21
CA GLU A 80 18.90 0.32 -1.40
C GLU A 80 19.23 0.54 0.07
N ARG A 81 18.51 1.46 0.70
CA ARG A 81 18.76 1.86 2.08
C ARG A 81 17.46 2.16 2.80
N LEU A 82 17.48 1.84 4.08
CA LEU A 82 16.34 1.83 4.97
C LEU A 82 16.58 2.76 6.15
N HIS A 83 15.57 3.52 6.57
CA HIS A 83 15.62 4.25 7.83
C HIS A 83 15.32 3.33 9.02
N ILE A 84 16.38 2.74 9.59
CA ILE A 84 16.33 1.69 10.61
C ILE A 84 15.41 2.06 11.78
N SER A 85 15.56 3.25 12.37
CA SER A 85 14.75 3.67 13.51
C SER A 85 13.25 3.70 13.20
N TYR A 86 12.88 4.09 11.98
CA TYR A 86 11.48 4.08 11.56
C TYR A 86 11.02 2.64 11.32
N ALA A 87 11.80 1.87 10.56
CA ALA A 87 11.44 0.54 10.12
C ALA A 87 11.25 -0.46 11.28
N PHE A 88 12.07 -0.35 12.32
CA PHE A 88 12.08 -1.33 13.41
C PHE A 88 11.43 -0.84 14.71
N ASN A 89 11.28 0.48 14.91
CA ASN A 89 10.72 1.02 16.16
C ASN A 89 9.38 1.75 15.98
N VAL A 90 9.09 2.30 14.79
CA VAL A 90 7.86 3.09 14.55
C VAL A 90 6.86 2.29 13.73
N LEU A 91 7.28 1.83 12.54
CA LEU A 91 6.44 1.13 11.57
C LEU A 91 5.70 -0.08 12.16
N PRO A 92 6.34 -0.97 12.97
CA PRO A 92 5.63 -2.13 13.52
C PRO A 92 4.49 -1.73 14.47
N HIS A 93 4.68 -0.68 15.26
CA HIS A 93 3.65 -0.14 16.15
C HIS A 93 2.51 0.51 15.35
N ALA A 94 2.86 1.32 14.35
CA ALA A 94 1.87 1.93 13.48
C ALA A 94 1.00 0.91 12.73
N ILE A 95 1.60 -0.19 12.25
CA ILE A 95 0.87 -1.31 11.61
C ILE A 95 -0.06 -1.99 12.62
N ARG A 96 0.45 -2.32 13.82
CA ARG A 96 -0.37 -2.93 14.88
C ARG A 96 -1.58 -2.07 15.21
N ASP A 97 -1.38 -0.77 15.44
CA ASP A 97 -2.43 0.15 15.87
C ASP A 97 -3.44 0.41 14.75
N LEU A 98 -2.99 0.47 13.50
CA LEU A 98 -3.87 0.48 12.34
C LEU A 98 -4.73 -0.78 12.26
N CYS A 99 -4.13 -1.96 12.34
CA CYS A 99 -4.85 -3.23 12.30
C CYS A 99 -5.86 -3.35 13.45
N ALA A 100 -5.46 -2.95 14.66
CA ALA A 100 -6.36 -2.95 15.81
C ALA A 100 -7.60 -2.07 15.56
N ARG A 101 -7.43 -0.87 14.99
CA ARG A 101 -8.55 0.02 14.64
C ARG A 101 -9.40 -0.52 13.49
N LEU A 102 -8.79 -1.12 12.47
CA LEU A 102 -9.52 -1.68 11.31
C LEU A 102 -10.32 -2.94 11.68
N LEU A 103 -9.85 -3.71 12.64
CA LEU A 103 -10.49 -4.95 13.09
C LEU A 103 -11.44 -4.74 14.28
N GLN A 104 -11.57 -3.50 14.78
CA GLN A 104 -12.58 -3.20 15.78
C GLN A 104 -13.97 -3.43 15.17
N PRO A 105 -14.87 -4.15 15.85
CA PRO A 105 -16.24 -4.30 15.40
C PRO A 105 -16.88 -2.91 15.25
N SER A 106 -17.53 -2.68 14.11
CA SER A 106 -18.31 -1.46 13.89
C SER A 106 -19.50 -1.42 14.86
N GLY A 107 -19.35 -0.72 15.97
CA GLY A 107 -20.42 -0.43 16.93
C GLY A 107 -20.51 -1.40 18.12
N SER A 108 -20.16 -0.87 19.30
CA SER A 108 -20.84 -1.14 20.57
C SER A 108 -21.58 0.12 20.98
#